data_AF-G9K777-F1
#
_entry.id   AF-G9K777-F1
#
_cell.length_a   1.000
_cell.length_b   1.000
_cell.length_c   1.000
_cell.angle_alpha   90.00
_cell.angle_beta   90.00
_cell.angle_gamma   90.00
#
_symmetry.space_group_name_H-M   'P 1'
#
loop_
_entity.id
_entity.type
_entity.pdbx_description
1 polymer ?
#
loop_
_entity_poly.entity_id
_entity_poly.type
_entity_poly.pdbx_seq_one_letter_code
_entity_poly.pdbx_strand_id
1 'polypeptide(L)'
;KYDLLVWFEISELEPTGEYIPAVVDHTAGLPCQGTFLLHQGIQRRITVTIIHEKGSELHWKDVRELVVGRIRNKAEVDEAAVDAILSLNIISAKYLKSSHNSSRTFYRFEAVWDSSLHNSLLLNRVTPYGEKIYMTLSAYLELDHCIQPAVVTKDVCMVFYSRDAKISPPRSLRSLFGS
;
A
#
# COMPACT_ATOMS: atom_id res chain seq x y z
N LYS A 1 -3.42 4.69 -25.09
CA LYS A 1 -3.96 3.83 -24.01
C LYS A 1 -2.78 3.12 -23.37
N TYR A 2 -2.65 3.15 -22.05
CA TYR A 2 -1.56 2.49 -21.31
C TYR A 2 -2.16 1.51 -20.30
N ASP A 3 -1.53 0.34 -20.17
CA ASP A 3 -1.81 -0.58 -19.08
C ASP A 3 -0.87 -0.26 -17.91
N LEU A 4 -1.45 -0.11 -16.72
CA LEU A 4 -0.72 0.23 -15.50
C LEU A 4 -0.72 -0.97 -14.55
N LEU A 5 0.46 -1.31 -14.05
CA LEU A 5 0.62 -2.16 -12.87
C LEU A 5 0.99 -1.27 -11.69
N VAL A 6 0.18 -1.30 -10.64
CA VAL A 6 0.44 -0.53 -9.42
C VAL A 6 0.70 -1.47 -8.26
N TRP A 7 1.86 -1.30 -7.63
CA TRP A 7 2.31 -2.03 -6.47
C TRP A 7 2.21 -1.17 -5.22
N PHE A 8 1.57 -1.69 -4.17
CA PHE A 8 1.47 -1.05 -2.86
C PHE A 8 2.24 -1.89 -1.84
N GLU A 9 3.13 -1.24 -1.11
CA GLU A 9 3.97 -1.86 -0.08
C GLU A 9 3.84 -1.06 1.21
N ILE A 10 3.69 -1.76 2.33
CA ILE A 10 3.75 -1.17 3.67
C ILE A 10 5.01 -1.73 4.32
N SER A 11 5.87 -0.85 4.82
CA SER A 11 7.12 -1.23 5.49
C SER A 11 7.12 -0.74 6.93
N GLU A 12 7.69 -1.52 7.83
CA GLU A 12 7.80 -1.23 9.25
C GLU A 12 9.24 -0.95 9.64
N LEU A 13 9.46 -0.01 10.55
CA LEU A 13 10.79 0.32 11.06
C LEU A 13 11.31 -0.76 12.00
N GLU A 14 12.43 -1.38 11.64
CA GLU A 14 13.15 -2.32 12.51
C GLU A 14 14.11 -1.60 13.48
N PRO A 15 14.54 -2.27 14.57
CA PRO A 15 15.54 -1.73 15.50
C PRO A 15 16.89 -1.36 14.86
N THR A 16 17.19 -1.91 13.68
CA THR A 16 18.36 -1.55 12.86
C THR A 16 18.28 -0.12 12.31
N GLY A 17 17.09 0.49 12.31
CA GLY A 17 16.82 1.79 11.69
C GLY A 17 16.35 1.68 10.23
N GLU A 18 16.25 0.48 9.69
CA GLU A 18 15.79 0.23 8.32
C GLU A 18 14.29 -0.05 8.27
N TYR A 19 13.64 0.40 7.19
CA TYR A 19 12.24 0.07 6.92
C TYR A 19 12.18 -1.21 6.11
N ILE A 20 11.61 -2.27 6.68
CA ILE A 20 11.49 -3.59 6.05
C ILE A 20 10.05 -3.82 5.60
N PRO A 21 9.82 -4.32 4.37
CA PRO A 21 8.47 -4.64 3.90
C PRO A 21 7.74 -5.60 4.82
N ALA A 22 6.52 -5.27 5.18
CA ALA A 22 5.67 -6.11 6.01
C ALA A 22 5.33 -7.42 5.28
N VAL A 23 5.19 -8.49 6.07
CA VAL A 23 4.75 -9.78 5.55
C VAL A 23 3.31 -9.66 5.02
N VAL A 24 3.07 -10.22 3.84
CA VAL A 24 1.74 -10.27 3.22
C VAL A 24 1.30 -11.73 3.10
N ASP A 25 0.17 -12.06 3.73
CA ASP A 25 -0.47 -13.36 3.58
C ASP A 25 -1.40 -13.40 2.37
N HIS A 26 -1.17 -14.36 1.46
CA HIS A 26 -1.94 -14.57 0.23
C HIS A 26 -2.77 -15.85 0.26
N THR A 27 -2.91 -16.53 1.40
CA THR A 27 -3.64 -17.81 1.54
C THR A 27 -5.08 -17.78 1.04
N ALA A 28 -5.73 -16.61 1.02
CA ALA A 28 -7.09 -16.45 0.48
C ALA A 28 -7.20 -16.68 -1.05
N GLY A 29 -6.07 -16.73 -1.77
CA GLY A 29 -6.02 -17.10 -3.19
C GLY A 29 -6.57 -16.07 -4.18
N LEU A 30 -7.06 -14.92 -3.71
CA LEU A 30 -7.59 -13.86 -4.57
C LEU A 30 -6.46 -12.91 -5.04
N PRO A 31 -6.31 -12.68 -6.36
CA PRO A 31 -5.31 -11.76 -6.89
C PRO A 31 -5.41 -10.38 -6.24
N CYS A 32 -4.27 -9.82 -5.86
CA CYS A 32 -4.16 -8.47 -5.27
C CYS A 32 -4.98 -8.27 -3.98
N GLN A 33 -5.37 -9.35 -3.27
CA GLN A 33 -6.06 -9.29 -1.97
C GLN A 33 -5.24 -9.95 -0.86
N GLY A 34 -3.94 -9.63 -0.81
CA GLY A 34 -3.09 -10.02 0.31
C GLY A 34 -3.52 -9.34 1.61
N THR A 35 -3.24 -9.99 2.75
CA THR A 35 -3.44 -9.45 4.09
C THR A 35 -2.09 -9.03 4.67
N PHE A 36 -1.87 -7.74 4.86
CA PHE A 36 -0.67 -7.21 5.52
C PHE A 36 -0.68 -7.59 7.00
N LEU A 37 0.44 -8.11 7.49
CA LEU A 37 0.62 -8.48 8.88
C LEU A 37 1.53 -7.44 9.52
N LEU A 38 0.96 -6.62 10.42
CA LEU A 38 1.59 -5.41 10.96
C LEU A 38 1.73 -5.48 12.48
N HIS A 39 2.69 -4.76 13.06
CA HIS A 39 2.93 -4.74 14.52
C HIS A 39 2.50 -3.45 15.20
N GLN A 40 1.69 -3.51 16.25
CA GLN A 40 1.29 -2.31 17.00
C GLN A 40 2.48 -1.46 17.47
N GLY A 41 2.32 -0.13 17.40
CA GLY A 41 3.31 0.83 17.91
C GLY A 41 4.61 0.95 17.12
N ILE A 42 4.64 0.51 15.86
CA ILE A 42 5.81 0.63 14.96
C ILE A 42 5.56 1.72 13.89
N GLN A 43 6.61 2.51 13.57
CA GLN A 43 6.56 3.50 12.50
C GLN A 43 6.48 2.83 11.13
N ARG A 44 5.71 3.41 10.21
CA ARG A 44 5.47 2.83 8.88
C ARG A 44 5.68 3.78 7.74
N ARG A 45 6.02 3.19 6.60
CA ARG A 45 6.01 3.86 5.29
C ARG A 45 5.12 3.11 4.34
N ILE A 46 4.43 3.85 3.49
CA ILE A 46 3.68 3.31 2.36
C ILE A 46 4.43 3.71 1.10
N THR A 47 4.85 2.70 0.34
CA THR A 47 5.50 2.86 -0.95
C THR A 47 4.54 2.44 -2.05
N VAL A 48 4.34 3.32 -3.03
CA VAL A 48 3.55 3.03 -4.23
C VAL A 48 4.49 3.05 -5.42
N THR A 49 4.49 1.99 -6.22
CA THR A 49 5.25 1.90 -7.47
C THR A 49 4.28 1.70 -8.62
N ILE A 50 4.28 2.64 -9.56
CA ILE A 50 3.49 2.60 -10.79
C ILE A 50 4.42 2.18 -11.93
N ILE A 51 3.99 1.16 -12.66
CA ILE A 51 4.75 0.54 -13.72
C ILE A 51 3.89 0.56 -14.98
N HIS A 52 4.47 1.02 -16.08
CA HIS A 52 3.80 1.02 -17.38
C HIS A 52 4.82 0.83 -18.50
N GLU A 53 4.33 0.52 -19.69
CA GLU A 53 5.16 0.48 -20.89
C GLU A 53 5.71 1.87 -21.24
N LYS A 54 6.94 1.92 -21.73
CA LYS A 54 7.60 3.15 -22.15
C LYS A 54 6.86 3.74 -23.35
N GLY A 55 6.50 5.01 -23.25
CA GLY A 55 5.85 5.77 -24.31
C GLY A 55 6.13 7.26 -24.16
N SER A 56 5.68 8.06 -25.12
CA SER A 56 5.91 9.51 -25.17
C SER A 56 4.77 10.36 -24.60
N GLU A 57 3.65 9.74 -24.22
CA GLU A 57 2.46 10.48 -23.81
C GLU A 57 2.26 10.45 -22.29
N LEU A 58 2.66 9.37 -21.63
CA LEU A 58 2.45 9.18 -20.20
C LEU A 58 3.70 9.56 -19.41
N HIS A 59 3.67 10.76 -18.84
CA HIS A 59 4.72 11.28 -17.95
C HIS A 59 4.09 11.73 -16.64
N TRP A 60 4.42 11.03 -15.56
CA TRP A 60 4.14 11.44 -14.19
C TRP A 60 4.97 12.67 -13.86
N LYS A 61 4.30 13.74 -13.49
CA LYS A 61 4.91 15.02 -13.14
C LYS A 61 5.17 15.10 -11.64
N ASP A 62 4.16 14.84 -10.83
CA ASP A 62 4.25 14.89 -9.38
C ASP A 62 3.17 14.02 -8.71
N VAL A 63 3.32 13.76 -7.41
CA VAL A 63 2.30 13.15 -6.57
C VAL A 63 1.66 14.26 -5.76
N ARG A 64 0.47 14.70 -6.19
CA ARG A 64 -0.26 15.77 -5.51
C ARG A 64 -0.62 15.38 -4.08
N GLU A 65 -1.09 14.14 -3.90
CA GLU A 65 -1.56 13.67 -2.60
C GLU A 65 -1.64 12.15 -2.55
N LEU A 66 -1.33 11.56 -1.38
CA LEU A 66 -1.69 10.20 -1.05
C LEU A 66 -2.57 10.25 0.20
N VAL A 67 -3.82 9.81 0.08
CA VAL A 67 -4.76 9.77 1.20
C VAL A 67 -5.02 8.35 1.66
N VAL A 68 -5.24 8.20 2.96
CA VAL A 68 -5.73 6.97 3.62
C VAL A 68 -7.04 7.31 4.32
N GLY A 69 -8.03 6.43 4.22
CA GLY A 69 -9.24 6.53 5.01
C GLY A 69 -10.12 5.30 4.86
N ARG A 70 -11.42 5.46 5.13
CA ARG A 70 -12.42 4.38 5.05
C ARG A 70 -12.06 3.15 5.89
N ILE A 71 -11.62 3.40 7.13
CA ILE A 71 -11.12 2.36 8.03
C ILE A 71 -12.30 1.52 8.54
N ARG A 72 -12.27 0.21 8.29
CA ARG A 72 -13.43 -0.66 8.52
C ARG A 72 -13.03 -2.10 8.82
N ASN A 73 -13.96 -2.88 9.37
CA ASN A 73 -13.76 -4.29 9.72
C ASN A 73 -14.50 -5.28 8.78
N LYS A 74 -15.14 -4.77 7.72
CA LYS A 74 -15.77 -5.54 6.65
C LYS A 74 -15.18 -5.12 5.31
N ALA A 75 -15.14 -6.02 4.34
CA ALA A 75 -14.60 -5.70 3.02
C ALA A 75 -15.42 -4.61 2.31
N GLU A 76 -16.75 -4.65 2.47
CA GLU A 76 -17.70 -3.68 1.93
C GLU A 76 -17.44 -2.28 2.49
N VAL A 77 -17.51 -1.28 1.62
CA VAL A 77 -17.42 0.13 1.99
C VAL A 77 -18.83 0.60 2.39
N ASP A 78 -18.96 1.13 3.59
CA ASP A 78 -20.18 1.82 4.00
C ASP A 78 -20.10 3.28 3.53
N GLU A 79 -20.82 3.61 2.46
CA GLU A 79 -20.85 4.96 1.88
C GLU A 79 -21.46 6.01 2.83
N ALA A 80 -22.18 5.58 3.89
CA ALA A 80 -22.75 6.48 4.88
C ALA A 80 -21.79 6.81 6.04
N ALA A 81 -20.68 6.07 6.18
CA ALA A 81 -19.72 6.29 7.25
C ALA A 81 -18.88 7.56 7.00
N VAL A 82 -18.90 8.48 7.98
CA VAL A 82 -18.02 9.66 7.98
C VAL A 82 -16.65 9.25 8.52
N ASP A 83 -15.84 8.66 7.65
CA ASP A 83 -14.49 8.25 8.03
C ASP A 83 -13.50 9.41 7.88
N ALA A 84 -12.58 9.52 8.85
CA ALA A 84 -11.46 10.44 8.73
C ALA A 84 -10.58 10.01 7.54
N ILE A 85 -10.51 10.88 6.52
CA ILE A 85 -9.57 10.74 5.40
C ILE A 85 -8.38 11.64 5.71
N LEU A 86 -7.18 11.06 5.74
CA LEU A 86 -5.95 11.74 6.08
C LEU A 86 -4.98 11.71 4.91
N SER A 87 -4.45 12.88 4.59
CA SER A 87 -3.35 13.07 3.65
C SER A 87 -2.04 12.71 4.33
N LEU A 88 -1.26 11.83 3.69
CA LEU A 88 0.02 11.39 4.19
C LEU A 88 1.14 12.35 3.78
N ASN A 89 2.19 12.43 4.61
CA ASN A 89 3.39 13.19 4.27
C ASN A 89 4.25 12.41 3.27
N ILE A 90 4.28 12.88 2.02
CA ILE A 90 5.11 12.30 0.95
C ILE A 90 6.55 12.75 1.15
N ILE A 91 7.45 11.78 1.33
CA ILE A 91 8.86 12.01 1.62
C ILE A 91 9.77 11.78 0.41
N SER A 92 9.29 11.06 -0.60
CA SER A 92 9.98 10.98 -1.89
C SER A 92 9.01 10.65 -3.02
N ALA A 93 9.30 11.17 -4.21
CA ALA A 93 8.64 10.79 -5.46
C ALA A 93 9.69 10.88 -6.59
N LYS A 94 9.91 9.79 -7.32
CA LYS A 94 10.96 9.72 -8.34
C LYS A 94 10.74 8.62 -9.36
N TYR A 95 11.27 8.83 -10.55
CA TYR A 95 11.48 7.76 -11.51
C TYR A 95 12.61 6.85 -11.05
N LEU A 96 12.40 5.54 -11.12
CA LEU A 96 13.44 4.56 -10.88
C LEU A 96 14.13 4.22 -12.21
N LYS A 97 15.47 4.21 -12.19
CA LYS A 97 16.26 3.75 -13.33
C LYS A 97 16.15 2.22 -13.40
N SER A 98 15.64 1.71 -14.52
CA SER A 98 15.71 0.28 -14.81
C SER A 98 17.16 -0.10 -15.11
N SER A 99 17.71 -1.08 -14.38
CA SER A 99 19.10 -1.56 -14.56
C SER A 99 19.31 -2.36 -15.84
N HIS A 100 18.24 -2.88 -16.43
CA HIS A 100 18.24 -3.60 -17.70
C HIS A 100 17.38 -2.85 -18.71
N ASN A 101 17.62 -3.09 -20.00
CA ASN A 101 16.91 -2.54 -21.17
C ASN A 101 15.41 -2.87 -21.18
N SER A 102 14.70 -2.56 -20.10
CA SER A 102 13.30 -2.87 -19.90
C SER A 102 12.51 -1.83 -20.66
N SER A 103 11.54 -2.31 -21.43
CA SER A 103 10.52 -1.49 -22.09
C SER A 103 9.55 -0.83 -21.10
N ARG A 104 9.86 -0.82 -19.79
CA ARG A 104 8.98 -0.35 -18.73
C ARG A 104 9.55 0.88 -18.03
N THR A 105 8.64 1.78 -17.67
CA THR A 105 8.88 2.94 -16.83
C THR A 105 8.39 2.64 -15.43
N PHE A 106 9.16 3.07 -14.42
CA PHE A 106 8.86 2.89 -13.00
C PHE A 106 8.82 4.25 -12.33
N TYR A 107 7.67 4.63 -11.78
CA TYR A 107 7.51 5.82 -10.96
C TYR A 107 7.17 5.39 -9.54
N ARG A 108 7.99 5.78 -8.58
CA ARG A 108 7.85 5.37 -7.18
C ARG A 108 7.77 6.59 -6.27
N PHE A 109 6.83 6.54 -5.33
CA PHE A 109 6.75 7.49 -4.24
C PHE A 109 6.52 6.79 -2.91
N GLU A 110 6.94 7.46 -1.84
CA GLU A 110 6.92 6.96 -0.48
C GLU A 110 6.35 8.02 0.45
N ALA A 111 5.47 7.61 1.36
CA ALA A 111 4.87 8.48 2.36
C ALA A 111 4.96 7.87 3.76
N VAL A 112 5.03 8.72 4.78
CA VAL A 112 4.96 8.30 6.18
C VAL A 112 3.51 8.02 6.56
N TRP A 113 3.26 6.89 7.21
CA TRP A 113 1.95 6.55 7.72
C TRP A 113 1.98 6.33 9.23
N ASP A 114 1.26 7.20 9.94
CA ASP A 114 0.94 7.05 11.36
C ASP A 114 -0.52 6.60 11.49
N SER A 115 -0.71 5.35 11.89
CA SER A 115 -2.04 4.76 12.03
C SER A 115 -2.84 5.38 13.17
N SER A 116 -2.18 5.99 14.17
CA SER A 116 -2.85 6.57 15.34
C SER A 116 -3.63 7.85 15.00
N LEU A 117 -3.18 8.59 13.99
CA LEU A 117 -3.81 9.85 13.56
C LEU A 117 -5.24 9.64 13.03
N HIS A 118 -5.57 8.43 12.58
CA HIS A 118 -6.92 8.06 12.14
C HIS A 118 -7.94 8.04 13.27
N ASN A 119 -7.51 8.07 14.53
CA ASN A 119 -8.37 7.96 15.72
C ASN A 119 -9.32 6.74 15.69
N SER A 120 -8.97 5.69 14.95
CA SER A 120 -9.79 4.49 14.80
C SER A 120 -9.42 3.45 15.86
N LEU A 121 -10.43 2.98 16.61
CA LEU A 121 -10.25 1.88 17.56
C LEU A 121 -9.78 0.59 16.88
N LEU A 122 -10.07 0.41 15.58
CA LEU A 122 -9.61 -0.75 14.82
C LEU A 122 -8.08 -0.73 14.66
N LEU A 123 -7.51 0.43 14.34
CA LEU A 123 -6.06 0.61 14.13
C LEU A 123 -5.27 0.73 15.44
N ASN A 124 -5.92 1.10 16.54
CA ASN A 124 -5.27 1.37 17.84
C ASN A 124 -5.26 0.17 18.79
N ARG A 125 -5.49 -1.05 18.28
CA ARG A 125 -5.46 -2.30 19.07
C ARG A 125 -4.93 -3.47 18.27
N VAL A 126 -4.55 -4.54 18.97
CA VAL A 126 -4.33 -5.85 18.34
C VAL A 126 -5.64 -6.33 17.74
N THR A 127 -5.62 -6.75 16.47
CA THR A 127 -6.82 -7.24 15.79
C THR A 127 -7.22 -8.60 16.38
N PRO A 128 -8.49 -8.78 16.81
CA PRO A 128 -8.96 -10.07 17.29
C PRO A 128 -8.80 -11.19 16.26
N TYR A 129 -8.67 -12.42 16.76
CA TYR A 129 -8.53 -13.60 15.89
C TYR A 129 -9.72 -13.74 14.93
N GLY A 130 -9.43 -13.93 13.64
CA GLY A 130 -10.44 -14.07 12.59
C GLY A 130 -11.00 -12.74 12.06
N GLU A 131 -10.70 -11.61 12.71
CA GLU A 131 -11.06 -10.29 12.21
C GLU A 131 -10.00 -9.73 11.25
N LYS A 132 -10.43 -8.82 10.39
CA LYS A 132 -9.58 -8.11 9.43
C LYS A 132 -9.94 -6.64 9.44
N ILE A 133 -8.96 -5.80 9.15
CA ILE A 133 -9.14 -4.36 8.98
C ILE A 133 -8.89 -4.03 7.52
N TYR A 134 -9.74 -3.19 6.96
CA TYR A 134 -9.60 -2.67 5.60
C TYR A 134 -9.45 -1.17 5.65
N MET A 135 -8.65 -0.64 4.74
CA MET A 135 -8.57 0.80 4.48
C MET A 135 -8.46 1.05 2.98
N THR A 136 -8.87 2.24 2.57
CA THR A 136 -8.75 2.69 1.19
C THR A 136 -7.59 3.67 1.07
N LEU A 137 -6.66 3.36 0.16
CA LEU A 137 -5.58 4.24 -0.28
C LEU A 137 -5.98 4.88 -1.60
N SER A 138 -5.87 6.21 -1.73
CA SER A 138 -6.05 6.91 -3.02
C SER A 138 -4.89 7.84 -3.28
N ALA A 139 -4.19 7.63 -4.39
CA ALA A 139 -3.12 8.49 -4.87
C ALA A 139 -3.62 9.40 -5.99
N TYR A 140 -3.45 10.71 -5.82
CA TYR A 140 -3.74 11.74 -6.82
C TYR A 140 -2.43 12.15 -7.49
N LEU A 141 -2.34 11.89 -8.80
CA LEU A 141 -1.11 11.98 -9.57
C LEU A 141 -1.25 13.04 -10.65
N GLU A 142 -0.29 13.95 -10.72
CA GLU A 142 -0.21 14.91 -11.82
C GLU A 142 0.49 14.28 -13.02
N LEU A 143 -0.05 14.55 -14.21
CA LEU A 143 0.56 14.15 -15.48
C LEU A 143 0.85 15.38 -16.31
N ASP A 144 1.88 15.29 -17.13
CA ASP A 144 2.16 16.34 -18.11
C ASP A 144 0.97 16.50 -19.06
N HIS A 145 0.70 17.76 -19.41
CA HIS A 145 -0.36 18.15 -20.34
C HIS A 145 -1.79 17.72 -19.93
N CYS A 146 -1.99 17.36 -18.65
CA CYS A 146 -3.29 17.01 -18.08
C CYS A 146 -3.68 18.00 -16.98
N ILE A 147 -4.91 18.53 -17.03
CA ILE A 147 -5.44 19.42 -15.99
C ILE A 147 -6.01 18.63 -14.81
N GLN A 148 -6.63 17.48 -15.10
CA GLN A 148 -7.20 16.61 -14.08
C GLN A 148 -6.16 15.58 -13.62
N PRO A 149 -5.98 15.38 -12.30
CA PRO A 149 -5.07 14.34 -11.81
C PRO A 149 -5.61 12.95 -12.13
N ALA A 150 -4.72 12.00 -12.41
CA ALA A 150 -5.10 10.59 -12.39
C ALA A 150 -5.24 10.13 -10.94
N VAL A 151 -6.25 9.29 -10.68
CA VAL A 151 -6.50 8.76 -9.35
C VAL A 151 -6.32 7.25 -9.37
N VAL A 152 -5.41 6.74 -8.54
CA VAL A 152 -5.26 5.31 -8.31
C VAL A 152 -5.78 5.00 -6.92
N THR A 153 -6.81 4.17 -6.84
CA THR A 153 -7.41 3.76 -5.56
C THR A 153 -7.24 2.27 -5.33
N LYS A 154 -6.88 1.89 -4.11
CA LYS A 154 -6.72 0.50 -3.69
C LYS A 154 -7.22 0.29 -2.27
N ASP A 155 -8.13 -0.67 -2.11
CA ASP A 155 -8.42 -1.24 -0.80
C ASP A 155 -7.32 -2.24 -0.41
N VAL A 156 -6.81 -2.08 0.81
CA VAL A 156 -5.84 -3.00 1.42
C VAL A 156 -6.42 -3.61 2.68
N CYS A 157 -6.06 -4.86 2.92
CA CYS A 157 -6.49 -5.66 4.06
C CYS A 157 -5.30 -5.87 5.00
N MET A 158 -5.51 -5.78 6.31
CA MET A 158 -4.46 -5.96 7.30
C MET A 158 -4.95 -6.55 8.62
N VAL A 159 -3.99 -7.04 9.39
CA VAL A 159 -4.12 -7.51 10.77
C VAL A 159 -2.98 -6.93 11.60
N PHE A 160 -3.30 -6.37 12.76
CA PHE A 160 -2.33 -5.85 13.71
C PHE A 160 -2.06 -6.87 14.83
N TYR A 161 -0.80 -7.25 14.99
CA TYR A 161 -0.29 -8.06 16.09
C TYR A 161 0.27 -7.18 17.21
N SER A 162 0.54 -7.78 18.36
CA SER A 162 1.33 -7.12 19.41
C SER A 162 2.72 -6.75 18.88
N ARG A 163 3.32 -5.71 19.44
CA ARG A 163 4.63 -5.19 19.04
C ARG A 163 5.72 -6.27 18.92
N ASP A 164 5.75 -7.20 19.88
CA ASP A 164 6.80 -8.23 19.98
C ASP A 164 6.40 -9.59 19.37
N ALA A 165 5.29 -9.63 18.62
CA ALA A 165 4.85 -10.86 17.97
C ALA A 165 5.88 -11.30 16.92
N LYS A 166 6.12 -12.62 16.82
CA LYS A 166 6.92 -13.19 15.74
C LYS A 166 6.01 -13.56 14.59
N ILE A 167 5.93 -12.69 13.59
CA ILE A 167 5.20 -12.96 12.35
C ILE A 167 6.12 -13.74 11.42
N SER A 168 5.80 -15.03 11.21
CA SER A 168 6.47 -15.81 10.17
C SER A 168 5.71 -15.63 8.86
N PRO A 169 6.39 -15.48 7.72
CA PRO A 169 5.75 -15.60 6.42
C PRO A 169 4.95 -16.90 6.38
N PRO A 170 3.67 -16.88 5.96
CA PRO A 170 2.94 -18.11 5.75
C PRO A 170 3.79 -18.98 4.81
N ARG A 171 4.04 -20.23 5.24
CA ARG A 171 4.77 -21.20 4.44
C ARG A 171 3.95 -21.49 3.19
N SER A 172 4.14 -20.69 2.14
CA SER A 172 3.76 -21.06 0.79
C SER A 172 4.61 -22.27 0.45
N LEU A 173 4.04 -23.47 0.61
CA LEU A 173 4.55 -24.64 -0.07
C LEU A 173 4.47 -24.29 -1.55
N ARG A 174 5.64 -23.98 -2.11
CA ARG A 174 6.01 -24.21 -3.50
C ARG A 174 4.98 -25.07 -4.21
N SER A 175 4.07 -24.43 -4.94
CA SER A 175 3.54 -25.00 -6.18
C SER A 175 4.71 -24.98 -7.18
N LEU A 176 5.69 -25.85 -6.92
CA LEU A 176 6.60 -26.35 -7.93
C LEU A 176 5.94 -27.65 -8.38
N PHE A 177 5.19 -27.57 -9.48
CA PHE A 177 4.92 -28.58 -10.51
C PHE A 177 3.57 -28.26 -11.18
N GLY A 178 3.64 -27.97 -12.49
CA GLY A 178 2.52 -27.71 -13.40
C GLY A 178 2.83 -26.44 -14.22
N SER A 179 3.35 -26.49 -15.44
CA SER A 179 3.32 -27.51 -16.51
C SER A 179 4.66 -27.62 -17.22
#